data_AF-A0A946VAV9-F1
#
_entry.id   AF-A0A946VAV9-F1
#
_cell.length_a   1.000
_cell.length_b   1.000
_cell.length_c   1.000
_cell.angle_alpha   90.00
_cell.angle_beta   90.00
_cell.angle_gamma   90.00
#
_symmetry.space_group_name_H-M   'P 1'
#
loop_
_entity.id
_entity.type
_entity.pdbx_description
1 polymer ?
#
loop_
_entity_poly.entity_id
_entity_poly.type
_entity_poly.pdbx_seq_one_letter_code
_entity_poly.pdbx_strand_id
1 'polypeptide(L)'
;MKTPSLTVIIIFLTGCSTIPQSPGPSEKSSLREISLAVQYVDSDNDPVQPEYHPENVVLVFPHIPGEIFGSPSGDPILITPVSVGDSVTLDLAKAEQALAGELSALKPGPNTDGLVITPANAQFTRIGTFPYNARTFEDIGGGGFTDPASRKLMVLMYFDRPCTLTGEITADGSVFRHAIHIPDRGFHWIQYDKPLKNEFVLTRGAPVSDIVFSITLYHLKRI
;
A
#
# COMPACT_ATOMS: atom_id res chain seq x y z
N MET A 1 20.66 -77.13 -30.28
CA MET A 1 19.79 -76.14 -30.94
C MET A 1 19.09 -75.34 -29.84
N LYS A 2 19.44 -74.06 -29.68
CA LYS A 2 18.84 -73.15 -28.68
C LYS A 2 17.85 -72.25 -29.41
N THR A 3 16.58 -72.28 -29.02
CA THR A 3 15.54 -71.38 -29.51
C THR A 3 15.72 -70.00 -28.87
N PRO A 4 15.62 -68.90 -29.64
CA PRO A 4 15.64 -67.56 -29.07
C PRO A 4 14.26 -67.23 -28.47
N SER A 5 14.27 -66.78 -27.22
CA SER A 5 13.09 -66.29 -26.51
C SER A 5 12.83 -64.84 -26.94
N LEU A 6 11.67 -64.58 -27.54
CA LEU A 6 11.25 -63.26 -28.01
C LEU A 6 10.65 -62.48 -26.83
N THR A 7 11.39 -61.52 -26.29
CA THR A 7 10.89 -60.59 -25.26
C THR A 7 10.22 -59.41 -25.94
N VAL A 8 8.89 -59.31 -25.80
CA VAL A 8 8.09 -58.17 -26.25
C VAL A 8 8.15 -57.08 -25.17
N ILE A 9 8.76 -55.94 -25.49
CA ILE A 9 8.80 -54.75 -24.62
C ILE A 9 7.60 -53.87 -24.96
N ILE A 10 6.65 -53.76 -24.03
CA ILE A 10 5.50 -52.86 -24.13
C ILE A 10 5.88 -51.53 -23.50
N ILE A 11 6.02 -50.48 -24.32
CA ILE A 11 6.29 -49.11 -23.88
C ILE A 11 4.94 -48.42 -23.63
N PHE A 12 4.63 -48.14 -22.37
CA PHE A 12 3.50 -47.30 -22.00
C PHE A 12 3.87 -45.84 -22.18
N LEU A 13 3.36 -45.23 -23.25
CA LEU A 13 3.41 -43.78 -23.47
C LEU A 13 2.36 -43.11 -22.57
N THR A 14 2.78 -42.60 -21.41
CA THR A 14 1.93 -41.74 -20.57
C THR A 14 1.92 -40.33 -21.15
N GLY A 15 0.84 -39.98 -21.86
CA GLY A 15 0.57 -38.60 -22.25
C GLY A 15 0.08 -37.80 -21.05
N CYS A 16 0.89 -36.88 -20.53
CA CYS A 16 0.41 -35.86 -19.60
C CYS A 16 -0.51 -34.90 -20.36
N SER A 17 -1.81 -35.04 -20.16
CA SER A 17 -2.80 -34.01 -20.47
C SER A 17 -2.53 -32.81 -19.57
N THR A 18 -2.00 -31.73 -20.16
CA THR A 18 -1.91 -30.43 -19.48
C THR A 18 -3.33 -29.88 -19.39
N ILE A 19 -3.97 -30.06 -18.23
CA ILE A 19 -5.25 -29.44 -17.91
C ILE A 19 -5.04 -27.91 -18.00
N PRO A 20 -5.79 -27.18 -18.85
CA PRO A 20 -5.77 -25.74 -18.84
C PRO A 20 -6.20 -25.29 -17.43
N GLN A 21 -5.30 -24.66 -16.68
CA GLN A 21 -5.67 -23.97 -15.46
C GLN A 21 -6.76 -22.98 -15.83
N SER A 22 -7.98 -23.26 -15.36
CA SER A 22 -9.08 -22.29 -15.38
C SER A 22 -8.52 -21.00 -14.79
N PRO A 23 -8.65 -19.84 -15.48
CA PRO A 23 -8.25 -18.58 -14.89
C PRO A 23 -8.97 -18.49 -13.54
N GLY A 24 -8.18 -18.38 -12.47
CA GLY A 24 -8.71 -18.23 -11.12
C GLY A 24 -9.72 -17.08 -11.09
N PRO A 25 -10.65 -17.06 -10.13
CA PRO A 25 -11.63 -15.98 -10.02
C PRO A 25 -10.90 -14.66 -10.17
N SER A 26 -11.29 -13.91 -11.21
CA SER A 26 -10.80 -12.56 -11.46
C SER A 26 -10.94 -11.80 -10.15
N GLU A 27 -9.82 -11.50 -9.49
CA GLU A 27 -9.73 -10.72 -8.26
C GLU A 27 -10.20 -9.28 -8.54
N LYS A 28 -11.48 -9.10 -8.85
CA LYS A 28 -12.16 -7.80 -8.84
C LYS A 28 -12.46 -7.39 -7.41
N SER A 29 -11.46 -7.42 -6.55
CA SER A 29 -11.57 -6.91 -5.19
C SER A 29 -11.03 -5.49 -5.20
N SER A 30 -11.85 -4.53 -5.64
CA SER A 30 -11.60 -3.16 -5.25
C SER A 30 -11.81 -3.08 -3.74
N LEU A 31 -10.79 -2.65 -3.00
CA LEU A 31 -10.91 -2.46 -1.55
C LEU A 31 -12.07 -1.49 -1.28
N ARG A 32 -13.08 -1.94 -0.54
CA ARG A 32 -14.27 -1.15 -0.17
C ARG A 32 -14.20 -0.63 1.26
N GLU A 33 -13.57 -1.39 2.13
CA GLU A 33 -13.42 -1.06 3.54
C GLU A 33 -12.03 -1.51 4.01
N ILE A 34 -11.48 -0.80 4.98
CA ILE A 34 -10.25 -1.18 5.68
C ILE A 34 -10.53 -1.10 7.18
N SER A 35 -10.26 -2.17 7.92
CA SER A 35 -10.23 -2.18 9.37
C SER A 35 -8.82 -1.82 9.86
N LEU A 36 -8.74 -0.74 10.64
CA LEU A 36 -7.52 -0.21 11.21
C LEU A 36 -7.44 -0.52 12.70
N ALA A 37 -6.36 -1.16 13.12
CA ALA A 37 -5.94 -1.18 14.51
C ALA A 37 -4.91 -0.06 14.74
N VAL A 38 -5.16 0.86 15.67
CA VAL A 38 -4.25 1.98 15.93
C VAL A 38 -3.17 1.55 16.93
N GLN A 39 -1.91 1.83 16.59
CA GLN A 39 -0.75 1.59 17.46
C GLN A 39 0.12 2.84 17.57
N TYR A 40 0.68 3.09 18.75
CA TYR A 40 1.69 4.13 18.96
C TYR A 40 3.06 3.48 19.01
N VAL A 41 3.99 4.01 18.22
CA VAL A 41 5.33 3.47 18.07
C VAL A 41 6.39 4.57 18.16
N ASP A 42 7.61 4.19 18.49
CA ASP A 42 8.77 5.08 18.45
C ASP A 42 9.44 5.07 17.06
N SER A 43 10.59 5.74 16.92
CA SER A 43 11.34 5.80 15.66
C SER A 43 11.90 4.44 15.20
N ASP A 44 12.03 3.48 16.10
CA ASP A 44 12.49 2.12 15.83
C ASP A 44 11.30 1.17 15.54
N ASN A 45 10.07 1.70 15.52
CA ASN A 45 8.80 0.98 15.36
C ASN A 45 8.48 0.06 16.56
N ASP A 46 9.04 0.35 17.73
CA ASP A 46 8.74 -0.33 18.98
C ASP A 46 7.49 0.29 19.63
N PRO A 47 6.59 -0.51 20.25
CA PRO A 47 5.40 0.01 20.93
C PRO A 47 5.75 1.01 22.04
N VAL A 48 5.04 2.14 22.04
CA VAL A 48 5.16 3.17 23.07
C VAL A 48 4.27 2.82 24.27
N GLN A 49 4.77 3.07 25.49
CA GLN A 49 4.00 2.81 26.72
C GLN A 49 2.74 3.70 26.81
N PRO A 50 1.62 3.19 27.35
CA PRO A 50 0.32 3.90 27.37
C PRO A 50 0.34 5.30 28.01
N GLU A 51 1.20 5.55 28.99
CA GLU A 51 1.33 6.85 29.67
C GLU A 51 1.82 7.97 28.75
N TYR A 52 2.39 7.63 27.59
CA TYR A 52 2.81 8.59 26.57
C TYR A 52 1.79 8.73 25.44
N HIS A 53 0.68 8.00 25.47
CA HIS A 53 -0.32 8.08 24.42
C HIS A 53 -1.10 9.40 24.54
N PRO A 54 -1.20 10.18 23.47
CA PRO A 54 -1.99 11.41 23.49
C PRO A 54 -3.46 11.09 23.69
N GLU A 55 -4.11 11.90 24.53
CA GLU A 55 -5.55 11.85 24.71
C GLU A 55 -6.24 12.52 23.51
N ASN A 56 -7.27 11.87 22.95
CA ASN A 56 -8.08 12.37 21.84
C ASN A 56 -7.29 12.55 20.54
N VAL A 57 -7.24 11.50 19.72
CA VAL A 57 -6.59 11.55 18.41
C VAL A 57 -7.64 11.58 17.31
N VAL A 58 -7.36 12.32 16.26
CA VAL A 58 -8.11 12.23 15.00
C VAL A 58 -7.14 11.87 13.89
N LEU A 59 -7.48 10.83 13.14
CA LEU A 59 -6.77 10.45 11.92
C LEU A 59 -7.35 11.24 10.76
N VAL A 60 -6.50 11.94 10.04
CA VAL A 60 -6.86 12.75 8.88
C VAL A 60 -6.18 12.16 7.66
N PHE A 61 -6.98 11.86 6.65
CA PHE A 61 -6.54 11.24 5.42
C PHE A 61 -6.83 12.18 4.26
N PRO A 62 -5.90 13.08 3.91
CA PRO A 62 -6.02 13.90 2.73
C PRO A 62 -5.50 13.16 1.49
N HIS A 63 -5.72 13.74 0.32
CA HIS A 63 -5.28 13.16 -0.93
C HIS A 63 -4.05 13.93 -1.48
N ILE A 64 -3.19 13.23 -2.21
CA ILE A 64 -1.94 13.74 -2.80
C ILE A 64 -1.95 13.35 -4.28
N PRO A 65 -2.49 14.19 -5.16
CA PRO A 65 -2.81 13.78 -6.51
C PRO A 65 -1.60 13.89 -7.45
N GLY A 66 -1.33 12.83 -8.19
CA GLY A 66 -0.25 12.76 -9.18
C GLY A 66 1.17 12.58 -8.62
N GLU A 67 1.31 12.38 -7.30
CA GLU A 67 2.60 12.22 -6.63
C GLU A 67 2.55 11.06 -5.62
N ILE A 68 3.66 10.33 -5.48
CA ILE A 68 3.83 9.31 -4.42
C ILE A 68 4.38 9.97 -3.16
N PHE A 69 5.36 10.85 -3.32
CA PHE A 69 5.91 11.66 -2.24
C PHE A 69 5.60 13.11 -2.56
N GLY A 70 4.87 13.78 -1.69
CA GLY A 70 4.36 15.11 -1.97
C GLY A 70 3.46 15.62 -0.86
N SER A 71 2.99 16.86 -1.04
CA SER A 71 2.13 17.53 -0.09
C SER A 71 0.65 17.23 -0.38
N PRO A 72 -0.18 17.10 0.65
CA PRO A 72 -1.62 17.05 0.47
C PRO A 72 -2.17 18.27 -0.25
N SER A 73 -3.26 18.07 -1.00
CA SER A 73 -4.04 19.15 -1.59
C SER A 73 -5.51 19.05 -1.16
N GLY A 74 -6.19 20.19 -1.14
CA GLY A 74 -7.62 20.26 -0.87
C GLY A 74 -8.02 19.81 0.53
N ASP A 75 -9.30 19.49 0.68
CA ASP A 75 -9.87 19.01 1.92
C ASP A 75 -9.56 17.51 2.15
N PRO A 76 -9.47 17.07 3.43
CA PRO A 76 -9.33 15.65 3.73
C PRO A 76 -10.49 14.82 3.19
N ILE A 77 -10.18 13.66 2.62
CA ILE A 77 -11.22 12.75 2.10
C ILE A 77 -11.86 11.90 3.20
N LEU A 78 -11.10 11.63 4.27
CA LEU A 78 -11.59 10.96 5.47
C LEU A 78 -11.02 11.64 6.71
N ILE A 79 -11.84 11.75 7.74
CA ILE A 79 -11.48 12.20 9.08
C ILE A 79 -12.09 11.22 10.05
N THR A 80 -11.29 10.64 10.93
CA THR A 80 -11.74 9.58 11.83
C THR A 80 -11.21 9.78 13.23
N PRO A 81 -12.07 10.13 14.21
CA PRO A 81 -11.70 10.12 15.61
C PRO A 81 -11.30 8.71 16.05
N VAL A 82 -10.22 8.60 16.82
CA VAL A 82 -9.73 7.33 17.35
C VAL A 82 -9.33 7.45 18.82
N SER A 83 -9.65 6.42 19.59
CA SER A 83 -9.12 6.22 20.94
C SER A 83 -8.06 5.12 20.92
N VAL A 84 -7.24 5.08 21.98
CA VAL A 84 -6.23 4.02 22.15
C VAL A 84 -6.92 2.65 22.19
N GLY A 85 -6.44 1.71 21.37
CA GLY A 85 -6.97 0.35 21.30
C GLY A 85 -8.23 0.19 20.44
N ASP A 86 -8.75 1.29 19.87
CA ASP A 86 -9.90 1.22 18.97
C ASP A 86 -9.53 0.50 17.66
N SER A 87 -10.51 -0.23 17.15
CA SER A 87 -10.55 -0.66 15.76
C SER A 87 -11.48 0.26 14.98
N VAL A 88 -11.00 0.77 13.87
CA VAL A 88 -11.69 1.81 13.09
C VAL A 88 -11.86 1.32 11.66
N THR A 89 -13.06 1.44 11.10
CA THR A 89 -13.30 1.10 9.69
C THR A 89 -13.26 2.35 8.83
N LEU A 90 -12.40 2.35 7.81
CA LEU A 90 -12.42 3.34 6.74
C LEU A 90 -13.39 2.89 5.64
N ASP A 91 -14.39 3.73 5.34
CA ASP A 91 -15.28 3.53 4.19
C ASP A 91 -14.63 4.09 2.92
N LEU A 92 -14.09 3.19 2.09
CA LEU A 92 -13.44 3.56 0.84
C LEU A 92 -14.43 3.84 -0.28
N ALA A 93 -15.68 3.38 -0.19
CA ALA A 93 -16.70 3.77 -1.17
C ALA A 93 -17.03 5.26 -1.04
N LYS A 94 -17.13 5.76 0.20
CA LYS A 94 -17.27 7.20 0.47
C LYS A 94 -16.02 7.98 0.05
N ALA A 95 -14.83 7.46 0.34
CA ALA A 95 -13.57 8.07 -0.09
C ALA A 95 -13.46 8.18 -1.62
N GLU A 96 -13.86 7.13 -2.35
CA GLU A 96 -13.90 7.11 -3.82
C GLU A 96 -14.81 8.20 -4.38
N GLN A 97 -15.96 8.47 -3.75
CA GLN A 97 -16.85 9.56 -4.16
C GLN A 97 -16.23 10.94 -3.92
N ALA A 98 -15.53 11.12 -2.79
CA ALA A 98 -14.84 12.37 -2.47
C ALA A 98 -13.66 12.66 -3.41
N LEU A 99 -13.09 11.62 -4.03
CA LEU A 99 -11.99 11.74 -5.00
C LEU A 99 -12.45 12.09 -6.43
N ALA A 100 -13.75 12.23 -6.67
CA ALA A 100 -14.28 12.55 -7.98
C ALA A 100 -13.79 13.93 -8.45
N GLY A 101 -12.86 13.94 -9.42
CA GLY A 101 -12.27 15.17 -9.97
C GLY A 101 -10.96 15.60 -9.31
N GLU A 102 -10.53 14.94 -8.24
CA GLU A 102 -9.32 15.27 -7.49
C GLU A 102 -8.07 14.50 -7.97
N LEU A 103 -8.24 13.54 -8.89
CA LEU A 103 -7.14 12.74 -9.41
C LEU A 103 -6.27 13.54 -10.39
N SER A 104 -4.97 13.25 -10.42
CA SER A 104 -4.06 13.87 -11.37
C SER A 104 -3.18 12.83 -12.04
N ALA A 105 -2.76 13.13 -13.27
CA ALA A 105 -1.68 12.39 -13.91
C ALA A 105 -0.38 12.58 -13.12
N LEU A 106 0.63 11.76 -13.42
CA LEU A 106 1.96 11.91 -12.81
C LEU A 106 2.46 13.36 -13.00
N LYS A 107 2.60 14.10 -11.90
CA LYS A 107 3.04 15.50 -11.93
C LYS A 107 4.56 15.55 -12.05
N PRO A 108 5.13 16.33 -12.98
CA PRO A 108 6.58 16.53 -13.02
C PRO A 108 7.06 17.27 -11.77
N GLY A 109 8.11 16.75 -11.13
CA GLY A 109 8.71 17.37 -9.96
C GLY A 109 9.89 16.56 -9.41
N PRO A 110 10.64 17.07 -8.43
CA PRO A 110 11.80 16.38 -7.87
C PRO A 110 11.49 14.98 -7.32
N ASN A 111 10.26 14.78 -6.84
CA ASN A 111 9.79 13.52 -6.25
C ASN A 111 9.22 12.52 -7.28
N THR A 112 9.22 12.89 -8.56
CA THR A 112 8.69 12.08 -9.65
C THR A 112 9.64 12.05 -10.86
N ASP A 113 10.74 12.79 -10.81
CA ASP A 113 11.75 12.83 -11.86
C ASP A 113 12.46 11.48 -11.94
N GLY A 114 12.25 10.77 -13.05
CA GLY A 114 12.67 9.37 -13.23
C GLY A 114 11.53 8.35 -13.14
N LEU A 115 10.30 8.78 -12.84
CA LEU A 115 9.10 7.94 -12.89
C LEU A 115 8.39 8.03 -14.24
N VAL A 116 7.78 6.93 -14.64
CA VAL A 116 6.95 6.81 -15.84
C VAL A 116 5.69 6.03 -15.50
N ILE A 117 4.53 6.60 -15.84
CA ILE A 117 3.23 5.91 -15.78
C ILE A 117 2.74 5.57 -17.19
N THR A 118 2.25 4.35 -17.39
CA THR A 118 1.66 3.90 -18.65
C THR A 118 0.25 3.36 -18.40
N PRO A 119 -0.79 3.85 -19.11
CA PRO A 119 -0.74 4.95 -20.07
C PRO A 119 -0.40 6.29 -19.41
N ALA A 120 0.20 7.22 -20.16
CA ALA A 120 0.67 8.51 -19.62
C ALA A 120 -0.45 9.40 -19.04
N ASN A 121 -1.70 9.15 -19.44
CA ASN A 121 -2.87 9.85 -18.92
C ASN A 121 -3.58 9.10 -17.78
N ALA A 122 -3.00 8.01 -17.26
CA ALA A 122 -3.51 7.39 -16.04
C ALA A 122 -3.41 8.38 -14.88
N GLN A 123 -4.49 8.48 -14.10
CA GLN A 123 -4.59 9.41 -13.00
C GLN A 123 -4.65 8.65 -11.69
N PHE A 124 -3.98 9.20 -10.68
CA PHE A 124 -3.93 8.58 -9.37
C PHE A 124 -3.79 9.61 -8.26
N THR A 125 -4.00 9.16 -7.04
CA THR A 125 -3.70 9.92 -5.83
C THR A 125 -3.21 8.99 -4.73
N ARG A 126 -2.30 9.48 -3.91
CA ARG A 126 -1.92 8.81 -2.65
C ARG A 126 -2.79 9.34 -1.53
N ILE A 127 -3.20 8.45 -0.62
CA ILE A 127 -3.86 8.84 0.62
C ILE A 127 -2.79 9.13 1.67
N GLY A 128 -2.77 10.37 2.14
CA GLY A 128 -1.92 10.80 3.25
C GLY A 128 -2.40 10.25 4.59
N THR A 129 -1.49 10.20 5.57
CA THR A 129 -1.71 9.55 6.86
C THR A 129 -1.24 10.47 7.97
N PHE A 130 -2.13 11.34 8.47
CA PHE A 130 -1.77 12.38 9.42
C PHE A 130 -2.56 12.23 10.73
N PRO A 131 -1.90 11.88 11.84
CA PRO A 131 -2.51 11.92 13.16
C PRO A 131 -2.47 13.34 13.73
N TYR A 132 -3.59 13.80 14.26
CA TYR A 132 -3.70 15.10 14.92
C TYR A 132 -4.29 14.95 16.32
N ASN A 133 -3.99 15.91 17.20
CA ASN A 133 -4.74 16.09 18.43
C ASN A 133 -6.16 16.57 18.07
N ALA A 134 -7.19 15.85 18.53
CA ALA A 134 -8.58 16.15 18.15
C ALA A 134 -9.11 17.47 18.73
N ARG A 135 -8.47 18.03 19.76
CA ARG A 135 -8.85 19.31 20.38
C ARG A 135 -8.11 20.49 19.76
N THR A 136 -6.79 20.38 19.63
CA THR A 136 -5.95 21.49 19.16
C THR A 136 -5.72 21.48 17.65
N PHE A 137 -5.98 20.36 16.97
CA PHE A 137 -5.61 20.10 15.58
C PHE A 137 -4.12 20.30 15.30
N GLU A 138 -3.28 20.15 16.32
CA GLU A 138 -1.82 20.11 16.16
C GLU A 138 -1.39 18.72 15.69
N ASP A 139 -0.44 18.66 14.77
CA ASP A 139 0.19 17.42 14.31
C ASP A 139 0.97 16.80 15.48
N ILE A 140 0.70 15.52 15.77
CA ILE A 140 1.31 14.80 16.89
C ILE A 140 2.38 13.81 16.45
N GLY A 141 2.55 13.58 15.14
CA GLY A 141 3.45 12.55 14.66
C GLY A 141 3.32 12.15 13.19
N GLY A 142 4.16 11.20 12.78
CA GLY A 142 4.01 10.53 11.49
C GLY A 142 2.96 9.42 11.57
N GLY A 143 2.03 9.37 10.61
CA GLY A 143 1.14 8.22 10.43
C GLY A 143 1.62 7.29 9.32
N GLY A 144 1.38 5.98 9.45
CA GLY A 144 1.68 5.01 8.40
C GLY A 144 0.84 3.75 8.51
N PHE A 145 0.55 3.12 7.36
CA PHE A 145 -0.08 1.81 7.32
C PHE A 145 0.97 0.70 7.35
N THR A 146 0.71 -0.34 8.10
CA THR A 146 1.56 -1.54 8.19
C THR A 146 0.71 -2.79 8.04
N ASP A 147 1.14 -3.73 7.20
CA ASP A 147 0.56 -5.07 7.18
C ASP A 147 0.94 -5.80 8.49
N PRO A 148 -0.03 -6.19 9.33
CA PRO A 148 0.27 -6.91 10.58
C PRO A 148 1.00 -8.24 10.34
N ALA A 149 0.76 -8.91 9.21
CA ALA A 149 1.33 -10.23 8.92
C ALA A 149 2.79 -10.14 8.46
N SER A 150 3.06 -9.32 7.44
CA SER A 150 4.43 -9.17 6.90
C SER A 150 5.26 -8.10 7.60
N ARG A 151 4.63 -7.26 8.43
CA ARG A 151 5.23 -6.07 9.07
C ARG A 151 5.78 -5.05 8.08
N LYS A 152 5.33 -5.09 6.83
CA LYS A 152 5.77 -4.18 5.78
C LYS A 152 4.96 -2.90 5.80
N LEU A 153 5.65 -1.79 5.52
CA LEU A 153 5.02 -0.48 5.33
C LEU A 153 4.19 -0.48 4.05
N MET A 154 3.05 0.18 4.11
CA MET A 154 2.08 0.23 3.03
C MET A 154 1.64 1.68 2.82
N VAL A 155 1.34 2.02 1.58
CA VAL A 155 0.61 3.25 1.24
C VAL A 155 -0.65 2.88 0.46
N LEU A 156 -1.74 3.58 0.77
CA LEU A 156 -2.99 3.43 0.08
C LEU A 156 -3.02 4.40 -1.10
N MET A 157 -3.28 3.91 -2.30
CA MET A 157 -3.36 4.72 -3.51
C MET A 157 -4.65 4.40 -4.26
N TYR A 158 -5.26 5.41 -4.85
CA TYR A 158 -6.39 5.24 -5.77
C TYR A 158 -5.94 5.48 -7.20
N PHE A 159 -6.34 4.60 -8.11
CA PHE A 159 -6.06 4.69 -9.55
C PHE A 159 -7.37 4.72 -10.34
N ASP A 160 -7.43 5.56 -11.37
CA ASP A 160 -8.63 5.72 -12.21
C ASP A 160 -8.81 4.61 -13.25
N ARG A 161 -7.75 3.85 -13.57
CA ARG A 161 -7.72 2.81 -14.61
C ARG A 161 -6.54 1.85 -14.44
N PRO A 162 -6.52 0.73 -15.18
CA PRO A 162 -5.34 -0.14 -15.25
C PRO A 162 -4.11 0.62 -15.74
N CYS A 163 -2.99 0.50 -15.03
CA CYS A 163 -1.76 1.20 -15.40
C CYS A 163 -0.52 0.49 -14.83
N THR A 164 0.65 0.95 -15.26
CA THR A 164 1.93 0.54 -14.69
C THR A 164 2.76 1.78 -14.40
N LEU A 165 3.25 1.88 -13.16
CA LEU A 165 4.13 2.95 -12.69
C LEU A 165 5.51 2.36 -12.40
N THR A 166 6.50 2.79 -13.16
CA THR A 166 7.87 2.30 -13.10
C THR A 166 8.87 3.43 -12.96
N GLY A 167 10.08 3.11 -12.54
CA GLY A 167 11.19 4.05 -12.53
C GLY A 167 11.88 4.09 -11.17
N GLU A 168 12.72 5.09 -10.99
CA GLU A 168 13.48 5.27 -9.77
C GLU A 168 13.55 6.75 -9.43
N ILE A 169 13.46 7.06 -8.14
CA ILE A 169 13.76 8.38 -7.61
C ILE A 169 14.72 8.25 -6.43
N THR A 170 15.42 9.33 -6.12
CA THR A 170 16.20 9.45 -4.88
C THR A 170 15.57 10.52 -4.00
N ALA A 171 15.18 10.16 -2.78
CA ALA A 171 14.64 11.08 -1.79
C ALA A 171 15.25 10.79 -0.42
N ASP A 172 15.65 11.83 0.31
CA ASP A 172 16.24 11.73 1.65
C ASP A 172 17.41 10.73 1.75
N GLY A 173 18.25 10.69 0.71
CA GLY A 173 19.40 9.78 0.64
C GLY A 173 19.03 8.30 0.45
N SER A 174 17.77 7.99 0.14
CA SER A 174 17.27 6.66 -0.17
C SER A 174 16.80 6.56 -1.62
N VAL A 175 17.02 5.39 -2.22
CA VAL A 175 16.60 5.06 -3.58
C VAL A 175 15.26 4.32 -3.54
N PHE A 176 14.28 4.81 -4.27
CA PHE A 176 12.94 4.21 -4.36
C PHE A 176 12.69 3.71 -5.78
N ARG A 177 12.81 2.39 -5.97
CA ARG A 177 12.52 1.70 -7.23
C ARG A 177 11.03 1.35 -7.29
N HIS A 178 10.35 1.80 -8.33
CA HIS A 178 8.93 1.57 -8.52
C HIS A 178 8.71 0.49 -9.58
N ALA A 179 7.93 -0.53 -9.21
CA ALA A 179 7.50 -1.62 -10.08
C ALA A 179 6.03 -1.95 -9.78
N ILE A 180 5.17 -0.94 -9.95
CA ILE A 180 3.76 -1.01 -9.56
C ILE A 180 2.93 -1.33 -10.79
N HIS A 181 2.22 -2.46 -10.76
CA HIS A 181 1.26 -2.85 -11.78
C HIS A 181 -0.16 -2.85 -11.19
N ILE A 182 -1.03 -2.03 -11.75
CA ILE A 182 -2.42 -1.86 -11.31
C ILE A 182 -3.35 -2.47 -12.35
N PRO A 183 -4.06 -3.56 -12.03
CA PRO A 183 -4.88 -4.28 -13.00
C PRO A 183 -6.24 -3.62 -13.26
N ASP A 184 -6.72 -2.77 -12.36
CA ASP A 184 -8.05 -2.18 -12.40
C ASP A 184 -8.14 -0.86 -11.64
N ARG A 185 -9.23 -0.13 -11.89
CA ARG A 185 -9.59 1.08 -11.16
C ARG A 185 -9.94 0.76 -9.72
N GLY A 186 -9.43 1.56 -8.78
CA GLY A 186 -9.83 1.48 -7.37
C GLY A 186 -8.70 1.79 -6.42
N PHE A 187 -8.94 1.48 -5.14
CA PHE A 187 -7.92 1.53 -4.11
C PHE A 187 -7.04 0.30 -4.15
N HIS A 188 -5.73 0.53 -4.13
CA HIS A 188 -4.69 -0.49 -4.12
C HIS A 188 -3.68 -0.18 -3.03
N TRP A 189 -3.22 -1.23 -2.36
CA TRP A 189 -2.08 -1.17 -1.49
C TRP A 189 -0.79 -1.17 -2.30
N ILE A 190 0.12 -0.24 -2.00
CA ILE A 190 1.50 -0.30 -2.47
C ILE A 190 2.38 -0.59 -1.27
N GLN A 191 3.16 -1.66 -1.38
CA GLN A 191 4.03 -2.16 -0.32
C GLN A 191 5.46 -1.69 -0.54
N TYR A 192 6.14 -1.39 0.57
CA TYR A 192 7.57 -1.10 0.58
C TYR A 192 8.34 -2.35 0.97
N ASP A 193 9.20 -2.81 0.06
CA ASP A 193 10.19 -3.84 0.32
C ASP A 193 11.55 -3.18 0.50
N LYS A 194 12.30 -3.57 1.55
CA LYS A 194 13.63 -3.02 1.85
C LYS A 194 14.71 -4.09 1.62
N PRO A 195 15.14 -4.33 0.37
CA PRO A 195 16.13 -5.35 0.07
C PRO A 195 17.53 -5.01 0.61
N LEU A 196 17.87 -3.72 0.68
CA LEU A 196 19.17 -3.21 1.11
C LEU A 196 19.01 -1.99 2.00
N LYS A 197 20.11 -1.58 2.65
CA LYS A 197 20.15 -0.32 3.40
C LYS A 197 19.95 0.84 2.40
N ASN A 198 18.96 1.70 2.68
CA ASN A 198 18.59 2.87 1.87
C ASN A 198 18.05 2.56 0.47
N GLU A 199 17.64 1.32 0.19
CA GLU A 199 16.91 0.98 -1.03
C GLU A 199 15.53 0.44 -0.69
N PHE A 200 14.54 0.95 -1.41
CA PHE A 200 13.16 0.53 -1.31
C PHE A 200 12.65 0.12 -2.69
N VAL A 201 11.89 -0.98 -2.73
CA VAL A 201 11.17 -1.42 -3.92
C VAL A 201 9.69 -1.32 -3.62
N LEU A 202 8.97 -0.57 -4.46
CA LEU A 202 7.54 -0.37 -4.33
C LEU A 202 6.81 -1.25 -5.35
N THR A 203 5.93 -2.10 -4.85
CA THR A 203 5.11 -3.01 -5.66
C THR A 203 3.67 -2.99 -5.18
N ARG A 204 2.73 -3.47 -6.02
CA ARG A 204 1.36 -3.69 -5.56
C ARG A 204 1.35 -4.78 -4.48
N GLY A 205 0.86 -4.43 -3.30
CA GLY A 205 0.62 -5.37 -2.19
C GLY A 205 -0.61 -6.23 -2.44
N ALA A 206 -0.72 -7.32 -1.65
CA ALA A 206 -1.95 -8.11 -1.62
C ALA A 206 -3.10 -7.27 -1.02
N PRO A 207 -4.36 -7.52 -1.43
CA PRO A 207 -5.50 -6.93 -0.73
C PRO A 207 -5.54 -7.48 0.70
N VAL A 208 -5.38 -6.59 1.67
CA VAL A 208 -5.51 -6.88 3.10
C VAL A 208 -6.54 -5.91 3.68
N SER A 209 -7.47 -6.46 4.47
CA SER A 209 -8.53 -5.69 5.14
C SER A 209 -8.12 -5.24 6.53
N ASP A 210 -7.27 -6.02 7.21
CA ASP A 210 -6.80 -5.74 8.55
C ASP A 210 -5.42 -5.08 8.46
N ILE A 211 -5.36 -3.81 8.85
CA ILE A 211 -4.16 -2.98 8.77
C ILE A 211 -3.87 -2.39 10.13
N VAL A 212 -2.58 -2.25 10.46
CA VAL A 212 -2.16 -1.43 11.59
C VAL A 212 -1.92 0.00 11.11
N PHE A 213 -2.54 0.97 11.75
CA PHE A 213 -2.19 2.38 11.61
C PHE A 213 -1.21 2.75 12.73
N SER A 214 0.05 2.92 12.38
CA SER A 214 1.11 3.31 13.32
C SER A 214 1.20 4.82 13.42
N ILE A 215 1.21 5.34 14.65
CA ILE A 215 1.46 6.74 15.00
C ILE A 215 2.86 6.83 15.62
N THR A 216 3.77 7.50 14.93
CA THR A 216 5.13 7.77 15.41
C THR A 216 5.19 9.16 16.04
N LEU A 217 5.30 9.24 17.37
CA LEU A 217 5.19 10.50 18.11
C LEU A 217 6.48 11.35 18.00
N TYR A 218 6.37 12.61 17.59
CA TYR A 218 7.55 13.49 17.39
C TYR A 218 8.30 13.86 18.68
N HIS A 219 7.59 13.89 19.82
CA HIS A 219 8.15 14.35 21.09
C HIS A 219 8.94 13.26 21.83
N LEU A 220 8.86 12.01 21.39
CA LEU A 220 9.62 10.90 21.95
C LEU A 220 10.95 10.75 21.21
N LYS A 221 11.83 11.76 21.34
CA LYS A 221 13.26 11.50 21.12
C LYS A 221 13.76 10.76 22.36
N ARG A 222 14.32 9.55 22.19
CA ARG A 222 14.96 8.80 23.28
C ARG A 222 15.83 9.75 24.12
N ILE A 223 15.52 9.85 25.41
CA ILE A 223 16.39 10.42 26.43
C ILE A 223 17.52 9.43 26.67
#